data_AF-A0AA97N5F3-F1
#
_entry.id   AF-A0AA97N5F3-F1
#
_cell.length_a   1.000
_cell.length_b   1.000
_cell.length_c   1.000
_cell.angle_alpha   90.00
_cell.angle_beta   90.00
_cell.angle_gamma   90.00
#
_symmetry.space_group_name_H-M   'P 1'
#
loop_
_entity.id
_entity.type
_entity.pdbx_description
1 polymer ?
#
loop_
_entity_poly.entity_id
_entity_poly.type
_entity_poly.pdbx_seq_one_letter_code
_entity_poly.pdbx_strand_id
1 'polypeptide(L)'
;MYYKFSGFAQRLVGATAAAAYTPQGLKPIAPTESPAPIFGRTSKLASDLPATDSYLGTNKVPDLQKIFQRSDGLPVHLKRGVPDKMLYRTTMALTIGGTIYCLIALYIASQPRNQ
;
A
#
# COMPACT_ATOMS: atom_id res chain seq x y z
N MET A 1 11.11 -15.42 50.42
CA MET A 1 11.50 -16.49 49.48
C MET A 1 10.69 -16.28 48.21
N TYR A 2 11.33 -16.21 47.04
CA TYR A 2 10.62 -16.00 45.76
C TYR A 2 10.57 -17.31 44.98
N TYR A 3 9.49 -17.53 44.24
CA TYR A 3 9.26 -18.77 43.51
C TYR A 3 8.81 -18.48 42.08
N LYS A 4 9.14 -19.38 41.16
CA LYS A 4 8.77 -19.30 39.75
C LYS A 4 8.29 -20.66 39.25
N PHE A 5 7.26 -20.66 38.41
CA PHE A 5 6.77 -21.88 37.79
C PHE A 5 7.70 -22.34 36.66
N SER A 6 8.19 -23.58 36.74
CA SER A 6 8.98 -24.20 35.69
C SER A 6 8.06 -24.98 34.76
N GLY A 7 7.88 -24.51 33.53
CA GLY A 7 7.06 -25.20 32.52
C GLY A 7 7.57 -26.60 32.17
N PHE A 8 8.88 -26.84 32.30
CA PHE A 8 9.50 -28.13 32.03
C PHE A 8 9.22 -29.17 33.12
N ALA A 9 9.32 -28.76 34.39
CA ALA A 9 9.09 -29.66 35.53
C ALA A 9 7.65 -29.62 36.07
N GLN A 10 6.79 -28.77 35.52
CA GLN A 10 5.40 -28.53 35.95
C GLN A 10 5.29 -28.25 37.47
N ARG A 11 6.30 -27.60 38.06
CA ARG A 11 6.39 -27.34 39.51
C ARG A 11 6.99 -25.96 39.81
N LEU A 12 6.69 -25.43 40.99
CA LEU A 12 7.28 -24.19 41.50
C LEU A 12 8.70 -24.47 42.01
N VAL A 13 9.66 -23.67 41.54
CA VAL A 13 11.07 -23.74 41.93
C VAL A 13 11.48 -22.40 42.56
N GLY A 14 12.40 -22.43 43.52
CA GLY A 14 12.96 -21.21 44.12
C GLY A 14 13.63 -20.32 43.06
N ALA A 15 13.38 -19.02 43.15
CA ALA A 15 13.88 -18.02 42.21
C ALA A 15 14.37 -16.77 42.94
N THR A 16 15.11 -15.91 42.22
CA THR A 16 15.43 -14.56 42.69
C THR A 16 14.23 -13.63 42.49
N ALA A 17 14.15 -12.53 43.24
CA ALA A 17 13.05 -11.58 43.16
C ALA A 17 12.80 -11.10 41.72
N ALA A 18 13.86 -10.69 41.01
CA ALA A 18 13.77 -10.23 39.62
C ALA A 18 13.22 -11.31 38.67
N ALA A 19 13.64 -12.57 38.85
CA ALA A 19 13.21 -13.67 37.99
C ALA A 19 11.76 -14.09 38.21
N ALA A 20 11.20 -13.88 39.42
CA ALA A 20 9.82 -14.21 39.77
C ALA A 20 8.81 -13.24 39.14
N TYR A 21 9.18 -11.96 38.99
CA TYR A 21 8.30 -10.94 38.39
C TYR A 21 8.47 -10.77 36.87
N THR A 22 9.38 -11.52 36.24
CA THR A 22 9.62 -11.41 34.78
C THR A 22 9.03 -12.62 34.03
N PRO A 23 8.11 -12.42 33.07
CA PRO A 23 7.49 -13.51 32.30
C PRO A 23 8.54 -14.29 31.47
N GLN A 24 8.46 -15.62 31.47
CA GLN A 24 9.37 -16.43 30.63
C GLN A 24 9.03 -16.26 29.16
N GLY A 25 10.05 -15.99 28.34
CA GLY A 25 9.92 -15.88 26.88
C GLY A 25 9.73 -14.45 26.36
N LEU A 26 9.52 -13.46 27.24
CA LEU A 26 9.44 -12.05 26.87
C LEU A 26 10.67 -11.32 27.40
N LYS A 27 11.63 -11.03 26.52
CA LYS A 27 12.76 -10.14 26.85
C LYS A 27 12.20 -8.72 26.96
N PRO A 28 12.57 -7.93 28.00
CA PRO A 28 12.21 -6.51 28.04
C PRO A 28 12.67 -5.86 26.74
N ILE A 29 11.73 -5.31 25.97
CA ILE A 29 12.06 -4.49 24.82
C ILE A 29 12.81 -3.28 25.39
N ALA A 30 14.04 -3.06 24.91
CA ALA A 30 14.81 -1.86 25.23
C ALA A 30 13.90 -0.64 25.03
N PRO A 31 13.97 0.40 25.88
CA PRO A 31 13.03 1.52 25.84
C PRO A 31 12.90 1.99 24.39
N THR A 32 11.70 1.80 23.83
CA THR A 32 11.37 2.25 22.48
C THR A 32 11.32 3.75 22.57
N GLU A 33 12.48 4.38 22.37
CA GLU A 33 12.56 5.77 21.98
C GLU A 33 11.70 5.88 20.72
N SER A 34 10.62 6.65 20.84
CA SER A 34 9.67 6.91 19.77
C SER A 34 10.45 7.20 18.49
N PRO A 35 10.24 6.47 17.38
CA PRO A 35 10.99 6.74 16.17
C PRO A 35 10.76 8.21 15.79
N ALA A 36 11.82 9.02 15.86
CA ALA A 36 11.77 10.43 15.52
C ALA A 36 11.18 10.57 14.10
N PRO A 37 10.26 11.52 13.86
CA PRO A 37 9.59 11.64 12.56
C PRO A 37 10.63 11.73 11.44
N ILE A 38 10.61 10.72 10.57
CA ILE A 38 11.55 10.49 9.46
C ILE A 38 11.21 11.43 8.30
N PHE A 39 11.20 12.75 8.55
CA PHE A 39 10.90 13.73 7.50
C PHE A 39 12.11 14.57 7.06
N GLY A 40 13.33 14.20 7.47
CA GLY A 40 14.48 15.03 7.08
C GLY A 40 15.88 14.53 7.36
N ARG A 41 16.12 13.23 7.61
CA ARG A 41 17.49 12.74 7.84
C ARG A 41 17.97 11.86 6.69
N THR A 42 18.96 12.34 5.95
CA THR A 42 19.78 11.57 5.00
C THR A 42 20.63 10.56 5.78
N SER A 43 20.06 9.42 6.18
CA SER A 43 20.84 8.39 6.87
C SER A 43 21.44 7.42 5.85
N LYS A 44 22.77 7.57 5.71
CA LYS A 44 23.77 6.58 5.32
C LYS A 44 23.27 5.15 5.05
N LEU A 45 23.46 4.75 3.78
CA LEU A 45 23.82 3.42 3.27
C LEU A 45 23.84 2.29 4.31
N ALA A 46 22.78 1.48 4.34
CA ALA A 46 22.81 0.12 4.85
C ALA A 46 23.30 -0.77 3.70
N SER A 47 24.60 -1.01 3.65
CA SER A 47 25.30 -1.67 2.55
C SER A 47 25.21 -3.20 2.53
N ASP A 48 24.64 -3.85 3.55
CA ASP A 48 24.85 -5.30 3.75
C ASP A 48 23.53 -6.08 3.96
N LEU A 49 22.64 -6.04 2.96
CA LEU A 49 21.60 -7.07 2.80
C LEU A 49 21.88 -7.86 1.52
N PRO A 50 21.97 -9.21 1.59
CA PRO A 50 22.30 -10.04 0.44
C PRO A 50 21.16 -10.00 -0.58
N ALA A 51 21.39 -9.29 -1.70
CA ALA A 51 20.73 -9.35 -3.00
C ALA A 51 19.29 -9.92 -3.02
N THR A 52 18.35 -9.25 -2.35
CA THR A 52 16.91 -9.35 -2.68
C THR A 52 16.48 -8.30 -3.71
N ASP A 53 17.42 -7.50 -4.23
CA ASP A 53 17.16 -6.42 -5.21
C ASP A 53 16.92 -6.94 -6.64
N SER A 54 17.28 -8.20 -6.95
CA SER A 54 17.20 -8.73 -8.32
C SER A 54 15.82 -9.25 -8.73
N TYR A 55 14.91 -9.49 -7.78
CA TYR A 55 13.55 -9.99 -8.04
C TYR A 55 12.47 -8.91 -7.92
N LEU A 56 12.76 -7.79 -7.27
CA LEU A 56 11.87 -6.64 -7.10
C LEU A 56 12.42 -5.49 -7.95
N GLY A 57 11.83 -5.27 -9.13
CA GLY A 57 12.26 -4.21 -10.04
C GLY A 57 12.38 -2.83 -9.36
N THR A 58 13.17 -1.93 -9.96
CA THR A 58 13.47 -0.60 -9.39
C THR A 58 12.21 0.15 -8.97
N ASN A 59 12.22 0.69 -7.74
CA ASN A 59 11.11 1.47 -7.20
C ASN A 59 10.88 2.77 -7.99
N LYS A 60 9.70 2.90 -8.61
CA LYS A 60 9.28 4.08 -9.39
C LYS A 60 8.30 5.00 -8.64
N VAL A 61 7.92 4.67 -7.40
CA VAL A 61 6.96 5.44 -6.60
C VAL A 61 7.40 6.90 -6.41
N PRO A 62 8.68 7.20 -6.08
CA PRO A 62 9.10 8.60 -5.91
C PRO A 62 8.94 9.44 -7.17
N ASP A 63 9.14 8.86 -8.35
CA ASP A 63 9.00 9.57 -9.62
C ASP A 63 7.53 9.81 -9.97
N LEU A 64 6.66 8.83 -9.71
CA LEU A 64 5.22 8.99 -9.87
C LEU A 64 4.67 10.03 -8.89
N GLN A 65 5.12 10.03 -7.63
CA GLN A 65 4.73 11.03 -6.64
C GLN A 65 5.05 12.45 -7.12
N LYS A 66 6.25 12.68 -7.68
CA LYS A 66 6.60 14.00 -8.27
C LYS A 66 5.63 14.41 -9.37
N ILE A 67 5.22 13.49 -10.24
CA ILE A 67 4.28 13.78 -11.34
C ILE A 67 2.90 14.13 -10.79
N PHE A 68 2.35 13.32 -9.88
CA PHE A 68 0.98 13.49 -9.39
C PHE A 68 0.83 14.61 -8.35
N GLN A 69 1.88 14.94 -7.60
CA GLN A 69 1.86 16.02 -6.60
C GLN A 69 2.23 17.40 -7.16
N ARG A 70 2.67 17.49 -8.43
CA ARG A 70 3.02 18.75 -9.07
C ARG A 70 1.84 19.74 -9.09
N SER A 71 2.06 21.00 -8.74
CA SER A 71 1.00 22.01 -8.58
C SER A 71 0.56 22.69 -9.89
N ASP A 72 0.28 21.91 -10.94
CA ASP A 72 -0.08 22.43 -12.28
C ASP A 72 -1.58 22.73 -12.48
N GLY A 73 -2.41 22.55 -11.45
CA GLY A 73 -3.87 22.72 -11.54
C GLY A 73 -4.62 21.69 -12.39
N LEU A 74 -3.90 20.73 -13.00
CA LEU A 74 -4.51 19.65 -13.79
C LEU A 74 -5.27 18.65 -12.90
N PRO A 75 -6.47 18.22 -13.30
CA PRO A 75 -7.20 17.18 -12.58
C PRO A 75 -6.49 15.83 -12.68
N VAL A 76 -6.72 14.96 -11.68
CA VAL A 76 -5.99 13.69 -11.52
C VAL A 76 -6.09 12.76 -12.75
N HIS A 77 -7.23 12.77 -13.46
CA HIS A 77 -7.47 11.91 -14.62
C HIS A 77 -6.79 12.41 -15.92
N LEU A 78 -6.13 13.57 -15.92
CA LEU A 78 -5.34 14.10 -17.03
C LEU A 78 -3.87 14.36 -16.64
N LYS A 79 -3.47 13.90 -15.45
CA LYS A 79 -2.24 14.31 -14.78
C LYS A 79 -0.98 13.80 -15.48
N ARG A 80 -1.08 12.68 -16.20
CA ARG A 80 0.02 12.08 -16.98
C ARG A 80 0.13 12.67 -18.38
N GLY A 81 -0.73 13.64 -18.74
CA GLY A 81 -0.60 14.44 -19.95
C GLY A 81 -1.25 13.82 -21.19
N VAL A 82 -0.49 13.66 -22.26
CA VAL A 82 -0.98 13.23 -23.59
C VAL A 82 -1.70 11.86 -23.58
N PRO A 83 -1.17 10.79 -22.95
CA PRO A 83 -1.85 9.49 -22.99
C PRO A 83 -3.23 9.56 -22.33
N ASP A 84 -3.35 10.25 -21.20
CA ASP A 84 -4.61 10.43 -20.48
C ASP A 84 -5.63 11.21 -21.33
N LYS A 85 -5.18 12.29 -22.00
CA LYS A 85 -6.05 13.09 -22.88
C LYS A 85 -6.55 12.30 -24.08
N MET A 86 -5.69 11.50 -24.71
CA MET A 86 -6.10 10.65 -25.83
C MET A 86 -7.12 9.61 -25.37
N LEU A 87 -6.82 8.92 -24.27
CA LEU A 87 -7.73 7.91 -23.71
C LEU A 87 -9.08 8.50 -23.31
N TYR A 88 -9.09 9.68 -22.69
CA TYR A 88 -10.32 10.38 -22.33
C TYR A 88 -11.16 10.69 -23.57
N ARG A 89 -10.56 11.30 -24.60
CA ARG A 89 -11.27 11.70 -25.82
C ARG A 89 -11.83 10.52 -26.59
N THR A 90 -11.06 9.43 -26.72
CA THR A 90 -11.52 8.22 -27.42
C THR A 90 -12.64 7.54 -26.66
N THR A 91 -12.53 7.44 -25.33
CA THR A 91 -13.58 6.86 -24.49
C THR A 91 -14.85 7.70 -24.57
N MET A 92 -14.74 9.02 -24.47
CA MET A 92 -15.90 9.92 -24.63
C MET A 92 -16.57 9.75 -26.00
N ALA A 93 -15.78 9.77 -27.08
CA ALA A 93 -16.30 9.56 -28.43
C ALA A 93 -17.02 8.21 -28.58
N LEU A 94 -16.44 7.13 -28.04
CA LEU A 94 -17.04 5.81 -28.06
C LEU A 94 -18.34 5.77 -27.25
N THR A 95 -18.39 6.36 -26.06
CA THR A 95 -19.60 6.40 -25.24
C THR A 95 -20.72 7.19 -25.91
N ILE A 96 -20.43 8.38 -26.46
CA ILE A 96 -21.42 9.18 -27.19
C ILE A 96 -21.90 8.40 -28.42
N GLY A 97 -20.99 7.86 -29.24
CA GLY A 97 -21.35 7.05 -30.40
C GLY A 97 -22.19 5.83 -30.03
N GLY A 98 -21.81 5.12 -28.96
CA GLY A 98 -22.53 3.97 -28.42
C GLY A 98 -23.93 4.34 -27.95
N THR A 99 -24.10 5.47 -27.25
CA THR A 99 -25.43 5.92 -26.81
C THR A 99 -26.34 6.25 -27.99
N ILE A 100 -25.82 6.92 -29.03
CA ILE A 100 -26.59 7.21 -30.26
C ILE A 100 -26.99 5.90 -30.94
N TYR A 101 -26.06 4.96 -31.06
CA TYR A 101 -26.33 3.64 -31.62
C TYR A 101 -27.42 2.90 -30.83
N CYS A 102 -27.35 2.89 -29.50
CA CYS A 102 -28.37 2.29 -28.64
C CYS A 102 -29.75 2.92 -28.86
N LEU A 103 -29.83 4.24 -29.04
CA LEU A 103 -31.10 4.93 -29.32
C LEU A 103 -31.67 4.52 -30.69
N ILE A 104 -30.84 4.42 -31.72
CA ILE A 104 -31.26 3.97 -33.06
C ILE A 104 -31.74 2.51 -33.00
N ALA A 105 -30.98 1.64 -32.34
CA ALA A 105 -31.34 0.25 -32.15
C ALA A 105 -32.66 0.10 -31.39
N LEU A 106 -32.85 0.89 -30.32
CA LEU A 106 -34.08 0.91 -29.55
C LEU A 106 -35.26 1.39 -30.40
N TYR A 107 -35.08 2.44 -31.22
CA TYR A 107 -36.12 2.93 -32.12
C TYR A 107 -36.55 1.85 -33.12
N ILE A 108 -35.60 1.19 -33.78
CA ILE A 108 -35.90 0.09 -34.72
C ILE A 108 -36.60 -1.06 -34.00
N ALA A 109 -36.12 -1.44 -32.82
CA ALA A 109 -36.71 -2.51 -32.01
C ALA A 109 -38.12 -2.18 -31.51
N SER A 110 -38.45 -0.90 -31.34
CA SER A 110 -39.77 -0.43 -30.90
C SER A 110 -40.84 -0.50 -31.99
N GLN A 111 -40.46 -0.66 -33.26
CA GLN A 111 -41.42 -0.78 -34.36
C GLN A 111 -41.90 -2.23 -34.51
N PRO A 112 -43.21 -2.46 -34.74
CA PRO A 112 -43.73 -3.79 -34.98
C PRO A 112 -43.14 -4.33 -36.29
N ARG A 113 -42.58 -5.54 -36.23
CA ARG A 113 -42.11 -6.25 -37.41
C ARG A 113 -43.22 -7.20 -37.86
N ASN A 114 -43.68 -7.03 -39.09
CA ASN A 114 -44.62 -7.99 -39.67
C ASN A 114 -43.93 -9.35 -39.79
N GLN A 115 -44.64 -10.41 -39.37
CA GLN A 115 -44.24 -11.81 -39.52
C GLN A 115 -44.36 -12.22 -40.99
#